data_AF-A0A7H0HRE3-F1
#
_entry.id   AF-A0A7H0HRE3-F1
#
_cell.length_a   1.000
_cell.length_b   1.000
_cell.length_c   1.000
_cell.angle_alpha   90.00
_cell.angle_beta   90.00
_cell.angle_gamma   90.00
#
_symmetry.space_group_name_H-M   'P 1'
#
loop_
_entity.id
_entity.type
_entity.pdbx_description
1 polymer ?
#
loop_
_entity_poly.entity_id
_entity_poly.type
_entity_poly.pdbx_seq_one_letter_code
_entity_poly.pdbx_strand_id
1 'polypeptide(L)'
;MPLPRVASAALALVLLGLTVSGCADPASEPRASGPGPAVRGSGEPKGFCPLPEEQPAAPSPCITFDWNQRQKENHGYREPVPITEEQRRDAAPRAEALAAVLKRLAGTGTTQDGLRAAAAGALGLPEERIELRVHSFDPLRDALVGGGEGKVCVNGGVGSTGTASAEVIGRTKDGTCLPGLGGH
;
A
#
# COMPACT_ATOMS: atom_id res chain seq x y z
N MET A 1 18.17 14.89 46.57
CA MET A 1 17.07 14.74 47.54
C MET A 1 16.43 13.36 47.33
N PRO A 2 16.64 12.37 48.20
CA PRO A 2 16.03 11.05 48.08
C PRO A 2 14.94 10.77 49.13
N LEU A 3 14.10 9.79 48.80
CA LEU A 3 13.09 9.02 49.58
C LEU A 3 11.63 9.55 49.59
N PRO A 4 10.59 8.68 49.69
CA PRO A 4 10.62 7.22 49.91
C PRO A 4 9.84 6.35 48.90
N ARG A 5 10.23 5.06 48.86
CA ARG A 5 9.45 3.93 48.36
C ARG A 5 8.30 3.64 49.33
N VAL A 6 7.08 3.46 48.81
CA VAL A 6 5.97 2.86 49.57
C VAL A 6 5.71 1.47 49.00
N ALA A 7 6.08 0.47 49.79
CA ALA A 7 5.63 -0.90 49.63
C ALA A 7 4.32 -1.05 50.44
N SER A 8 3.30 -1.66 49.85
CA SER A 8 2.23 -2.32 50.60
C SER A 8 1.58 -3.37 49.70
N ALA A 9 1.90 -4.61 50.04
CA ALA A 9 1.31 -5.81 49.50
C ALA A 9 0.00 -6.14 50.24
N ALA A 10 -0.81 -6.99 49.59
CA ALA A 10 -1.87 -7.83 50.13
C ALA A 10 -3.21 -7.16 50.48
N LEU A 11 -4.27 -7.49 49.71
CA LEU A 11 -5.41 -8.25 50.24
C LEU A 11 -6.38 -8.72 49.14
N ALA A 12 -6.71 -10.02 49.19
CA ALA A 12 -8.00 -10.65 48.85
C ALA A 12 -8.56 -10.49 47.41
N LEU A 13 -8.59 -11.49 46.52
CA LEU A 13 -9.04 -12.89 46.68
C LEU A 13 -10.54 -13.03 46.97
N VAL A 14 -11.40 -12.48 46.09
CA VAL A 14 -12.80 -12.87 45.83
C VAL A 14 -13.08 -12.35 44.40
N LEU A 15 -13.24 -13.13 43.34
CA LEU A 15 -14.42 -13.91 42.99
C LEU A 15 -13.99 -14.99 41.98
N LEU A 16 -13.90 -16.23 42.48
CA LEU A 16 -13.96 -17.43 41.68
C LEU A 16 -15.45 -17.73 41.45
N GLY A 17 -15.89 -17.89 40.20
CA GLY A 17 -17.18 -18.48 39.88
C GLY A 17 -18.00 -17.70 38.88
N LEU A 18 -17.87 -18.07 37.60
CA LEU A 18 -18.99 -18.43 36.73
C LEU A 18 -18.43 -18.91 35.40
N THR A 19 -18.01 -20.18 35.39
CA THR A 19 -17.92 -21.01 34.20
C THR A 19 -19.33 -21.20 33.64
N VAL A 20 -19.62 -20.60 32.48
CA VAL A 20 -20.68 -21.08 31.60
C VAL A 20 -20.12 -21.11 30.17
N SER A 21 -19.77 -22.32 29.73
CA SER A 21 -19.51 -22.66 28.34
C SER A 21 -20.82 -22.50 27.55
N GLY A 22 -20.99 -21.34 26.91
CA GLY A 22 -22.00 -21.13 25.89
C GLY A 22 -21.42 -21.49 24.53
N CYS A 23 -21.75 -22.67 24.02
CA CYS A 23 -21.66 -22.93 22.58
C CYS A 23 -22.64 -21.96 21.90
N ALA A 24 -22.10 -20.94 21.23
CA ALA A 24 -22.90 -20.07 20.39
C ALA A 24 -23.35 -20.90 19.17
N ASP A 25 -24.65 -21.21 19.14
CA ASP A 25 -25.33 -21.77 17.97
C ASP A 25 -25.33 -20.70 16.85
N PRO A 26 -24.70 -20.96 15.69
CA PRO A 26 -24.65 -20.00 14.58
C PRO A 26 -26.03 -19.68 13.98
N ALA A 27 -27.09 -20.36 14.41
CA ALA A 27 -28.46 -20.13 13.92
C ALA A 27 -29.14 -18.86 14.50
N SER A 28 -28.52 -18.15 15.44
CA SER A 28 -29.16 -17.01 16.14
C SER A 28 -28.70 -15.61 15.67
N GLU A 29 -28.03 -15.48 14.52
CA GLU A 29 -27.71 -14.16 13.94
C GLU A 29 -28.97 -13.50 13.32
N PRO A 30 -29.50 -12.38 13.86
CA PRO A 30 -30.68 -11.72 13.31
C PRO A 30 -30.38 -10.87 12.07
N ARG A 31 -29.14 -10.92 11.55
CA ARG A 31 -28.73 -10.16 10.35
C ARG A 31 -28.95 -10.92 9.04
N ALA A 32 -29.40 -12.17 9.11
CA ALA A 32 -29.61 -13.01 7.92
C ALA A 32 -31.02 -12.93 7.30
N SER A 33 -31.97 -12.20 7.90
CA SER A 33 -33.36 -12.15 7.38
C SER A 33 -33.94 -10.73 7.38
N GLY A 34 -33.49 -9.92 6.43
CA GLY A 34 -34.19 -8.72 6.02
C GLY A 34 -34.42 -8.75 4.51
N PRO A 35 -35.65 -8.55 3.99
CA PRO A 35 -35.86 -8.32 2.58
C PRO A 35 -35.32 -6.93 2.26
N GLY A 36 -34.08 -6.85 1.79
CA GLY A 36 -33.48 -5.60 1.35
C GLY A 36 -34.24 -5.04 0.15
N PRO A 37 -34.41 -3.71 0.06
CA PRO A 37 -35.08 -3.08 -1.07
C PRO A 37 -34.32 -3.40 -2.36
N ALA A 38 -35.06 -3.78 -3.39
CA ALA A 38 -34.54 -3.99 -4.74
C ALA A 38 -33.91 -2.70 -5.27
N VAL A 39 -32.58 -2.58 -5.15
CA VAL A 39 -31.81 -1.62 -5.93
C VAL A 39 -31.77 -2.16 -7.35
N ARG A 40 -32.72 -1.69 -8.18
CA ARG A 40 -32.64 -1.76 -9.63
C ARG A 40 -31.45 -0.92 -10.11
N GLY A 41 -30.28 -1.53 -10.10
CA GLY A 41 -29.11 -1.09 -10.88
C GLY A 41 -28.84 -2.12 -11.95
N SER A 42 -29.37 -1.91 -13.15
CA SER A 42 -28.97 -2.64 -14.36
C SER A 42 -27.56 -2.16 -14.72
N GLY A 43 -26.56 -2.76 -14.09
CA GLY A 43 -25.18 -2.72 -14.55
C GLY A 43 -24.81 -4.15 -14.89
N GLU A 44 -24.55 -4.45 -16.16
CA GLU A 44 -23.89 -5.69 -16.53
C GLU A 44 -22.63 -5.86 -15.67
N PRO A 45 -22.35 -7.07 -15.14
CA PRO A 45 -21.11 -7.32 -14.43
C PRO A 45 -19.96 -7.03 -15.40
N LYS A 46 -19.22 -5.93 -15.16
CA LYS A 46 -17.99 -5.66 -15.88
C LYS A 46 -17.04 -6.81 -15.57
N GLY A 47 -16.82 -7.67 -16.56
CA GLY A 47 -15.87 -8.76 -16.46
C GLY A 47 -14.53 -8.23 -16.00
N PHE A 48 -14.04 -8.74 -14.87
CA PHE A 48 -12.67 -8.53 -14.45
C PHE A 48 -11.80 -9.41 -15.37
N CYS A 49 -11.27 -8.82 -16.45
CA CYS A 49 -10.25 -9.50 -17.25
C CYS A 49 -8.94 -9.49 -16.45
N PRO A 50 -8.44 -10.64 -15.97
CA PRO A 50 -7.09 -10.69 -15.43
C PRO A 50 -6.11 -10.23 -16.50
N LEU A 51 -5.14 -9.41 -16.10
CA LEU A 51 -4.02 -9.01 -16.96
C LEU A 51 -3.29 -10.28 -17.47
N PRO A 52 -2.74 -10.28 -18.70
CA PRO A 52 -2.07 -11.45 -19.27
C PRO A 52 -0.93 -11.95 -18.37
N GLU A 53 -1.13 -13.13 -17.78
CA GLU A 53 -0.17 -14.01 -17.10
C GLU A 53 0.95 -13.32 -16.29
N GLU A 54 0.55 -12.54 -15.30
CA GLU A 54 1.27 -12.60 -14.02
C GLU A 54 0.63 -13.77 -13.28
N GLN A 55 1.37 -14.86 -13.02
CA GLN A 55 0.87 -15.90 -12.12
C GLN A 55 0.54 -15.19 -10.81
N PRO A 56 -0.75 -15.08 -10.44
CA PRO A 56 -1.10 -14.56 -9.14
C PRO A 56 -0.42 -15.50 -8.14
N ALA A 57 0.23 -14.97 -7.11
CA ALA A 57 0.69 -15.83 -6.03
C ALA A 57 -0.52 -16.65 -5.57
N ALA A 58 -0.41 -17.98 -5.65
CA ALA A 58 -1.53 -18.85 -5.31
C ALA A 58 -1.95 -18.52 -3.86
N PRO A 59 -3.22 -18.15 -3.61
CA PRO A 59 -3.65 -17.87 -2.26
C PRO A 59 -3.39 -19.12 -1.42
N SER A 60 -2.64 -18.96 -0.33
CA SER A 60 -2.42 -20.06 0.61
C SER A 60 -3.80 -20.61 1.03
N PRO A 61 -4.06 -21.92 0.91
CA PRO A 61 -5.38 -22.49 1.18
C PRO A 61 -5.80 -22.40 2.65
N CYS A 62 -4.92 -21.94 3.54
CA CYS A 62 -5.18 -21.73 4.96
C CYS A 62 -4.48 -20.44 5.43
N ILE A 63 -5.13 -19.69 6.33
CA ILE A 63 -4.47 -18.57 7.02
C ILE A 63 -3.20 -19.09 7.71
N THR A 64 -2.05 -18.53 7.36
CA THR A 64 -0.80 -18.86 8.03
C THR A 64 -0.91 -18.39 9.49
N PHE A 65 -0.88 -19.30 10.46
CA PHE A 65 -0.98 -18.92 11.88
C PHE A 65 0.34 -18.43 12.47
N ASP A 66 1.48 -18.89 11.92
CA ASP A 66 2.79 -18.46 12.36
C ASP A 66 3.05 -16.99 11.95
N TRP A 67 3.34 -16.15 12.95
CA TRP A 67 3.55 -14.72 12.74
C TRP A 67 4.74 -14.43 11.81
N ASN A 68 5.85 -15.15 11.98
CA ASN A 68 7.05 -14.90 11.18
C ASN A 68 6.82 -15.29 9.72
N GLN A 69 6.10 -16.39 9.48
CA GLN A 69 5.74 -16.83 8.15
C GLN A 69 4.77 -15.83 7.48
N ARG A 70 3.76 -15.31 8.20
CA ARG A 70 2.89 -14.24 7.68
C ARG A 70 3.66 -12.98 7.29
N GLN A 71 4.61 -12.57 8.11
CA GLN A 71 5.45 -11.40 7.81
C GLN A 71 6.30 -11.66 6.58
N LYS A 72 6.92 -12.84 6.47
CA LYS A 72 7.71 -13.24 5.29
C LYS A 72 6.85 -13.24 4.02
N GLU A 73 5.64 -13.80 4.10
CA GLU A 73 4.67 -13.79 2.99
C GLU A 73 4.32 -12.35 2.60
N ASN A 74 3.98 -11.48 3.56
CA ASN A 74 3.66 -10.06 3.32
C ASN A 74 4.82 -9.30 2.65
N HIS A 75 6.05 -9.48 3.15
CA HIS A 75 7.24 -8.88 2.55
C HIS A 75 7.46 -9.37 1.12
N GLY A 76 7.17 -10.65 0.84
CA GLY A 76 7.29 -11.22 -0.50
C GLY A 76 6.40 -10.56 -1.55
N TYR A 77 5.23 -10.02 -1.16
CA TYR A 77 4.33 -9.29 -2.06
C TYR A 77 4.86 -7.91 -2.48
N ARG A 78 5.73 -7.33 -1.64
CA ARG A 78 6.36 -6.02 -1.88
C ARG A 78 7.57 -6.10 -2.81
N GLU A 79 8.05 -7.31 -3.12
CA GLU A 79 9.18 -7.51 -4.01
C GLU A 79 8.80 -7.10 -5.44
N PRO A 80 9.62 -6.27 -6.11
CA PRO A 80 9.46 -5.97 -7.52
C PRO A 80 9.59 -7.24 -8.37
N VAL A 81 8.70 -7.40 -9.34
CA VAL A 81 8.83 -8.40 -10.40
C VAL A 81 10.07 -8.07 -11.23
N PRO A 82 10.90 -9.05 -11.61
CA PRO A 82 12.05 -8.79 -12.47
C PRO A 82 11.63 -8.20 -13.83
N ILE A 83 12.35 -7.19 -14.28
CA ILE A 83 12.26 -6.63 -15.64
C ILE A 83 13.56 -6.87 -16.39
N THR A 84 13.45 -6.96 -17.71
CA THR A 84 14.59 -7.12 -18.61
C THR A 84 15.42 -5.85 -18.70
N GLU A 85 16.65 -5.96 -19.20
CA GLU A 85 17.51 -4.79 -19.39
C GLU A 85 17.01 -3.88 -20.52
N GLU A 86 16.41 -4.46 -21.56
CA GLU A 86 15.74 -3.70 -22.62
C GLU A 86 14.60 -2.84 -22.07
N GLN A 87 13.73 -3.43 -21.23
CA GLN A 87 12.67 -2.68 -20.55
C GLN A 87 13.21 -1.55 -19.66
N ARG A 88 14.33 -1.78 -18.97
CA ARG A 88 15.01 -0.74 -18.18
C ARG A 88 15.48 0.42 -19.07
N ARG A 89 16.21 0.09 -20.14
CA ARG A 89 16.75 1.07 -21.09
C ARG A 89 15.63 1.88 -21.75
N ASP A 90 14.55 1.24 -22.16
CA ASP A 90 13.44 1.89 -22.85
C ASP A 90 12.63 2.83 -21.93
N ALA A 91 12.63 2.56 -20.62
CA ALA A 91 11.99 3.42 -19.63
C ALA A 91 12.94 4.45 -18.99
N ALA A 92 14.26 4.35 -19.19
CA ALA A 92 15.23 5.25 -18.60
C ALA A 92 14.97 6.75 -18.92
N PRO A 93 14.59 7.15 -20.16
CA PRO A 93 14.29 8.55 -20.44
C PRO A 93 13.12 9.10 -19.61
N ARG A 94 12.13 8.26 -19.28
CA ARG A 94 11.00 8.64 -18.43
C ARG A 94 11.42 8.82 -16.97
N ALA A 95 12.35 8.01 -16.48
CA ALA A 95 12.96 8.19 -15.16
C ALA A 95 13.76 9.50 -15.09
N GLU A 96 14.57 9.81 -16.10
CA GLU A 96 15.30 11.07 -16.17
C GLU A 96 14.37 12.29 -16.17
N ALA A 97 13.29 12.24 -16.97
CA ALA A 97 12.28 13.29 -17.01
C ALA A 97 11.58 13.48 -15.66
N LEU A 98 11.20 12.38 -14.99
CA LEU A 98 10.58 12.44 -13.67
C LEU A 98 11.53 13.04 -12.63
N ALA A 99 12.79 12.60 -12.61
CA ALA A 99 13.80 13.13 -11.70
C ALA A 99 13.99 14.65 -11.88
N ALA A 100 14.02 15.13 -13.12
CA ALA A 100 14.13 16.56 -13.42
C ALA A 100 12.93 17.37 -12.91
N VAL A 101 11.71 16.85 -13.08
CA VAL A 101 10.50 17.47 -12.55
C VAL A 101 10.52 17.51 -11.02
N LEU A 102 10.81 16.39 -10.36
CA LEU A 102 10.87 16.31 -8.91
C LEU A 102 11.94 17.24 -8.33
N LYS A 103 13.10 17.33 -8.97
CA LYS A 103 14.18 18.26 -8.58
C LYS A 103 13.73 19.71 -8.59
N ARG A 104 12.95 20.12 -9.60
CA ARG A 104 12.37 21.47 -9.66
C ARG A 104 11.37 21.69 -8.52
N LEU A 105 10.43 20.76 -8.33
CA LEU A 105 9.37 20.87 -7.33
C LEU A 105 9.90 20.78 -5.88
N ALA A 106 11.03 20.11 -5.67
CA ALA A 106 11.70 20.08 -4.38
C ALA A 106 12.04 21.49 -3.84
N GLY A 107 12.38 22.44 -4.72
CA GLY A 107 12.72 23.80 -4.32
C GLY A 107 11.51 24.74 -4.21
N THR A 108 10.48 24.52 -5.03
CA THR A 108 9.35 25.45 -5.19
C THR A 108 8.08 25.02 -4.47
N GLY A 109 8.00 23.77 -4.01
CA GLY A 109 6.76 23.17 -3.56
C GLY A 109 5.78 22.91 -4.70
N THR A 110 4.62 22.32 -4.35
CA THR A 110 3.50 22.03 -5.26
C THR A 110 2.26 21.65 -4.46
N THR A 111 1.11 21.44 -5.10
CA THR A 111 -0.03 20.72 -4.50
C THR A 111 0.01 19.24 -4.87
N GLN A 112 -0.87 18.42 -4.28
CA GLN A 112 -1.05 17.02 -4.66
C GLN A 112 -1.39 16.86 -6.15
N ASP A 113 -2.35 17.64 -6.65
CA ASP A 113 -2.78 17.56 -8.05
C ASP A 113 -1.69 18.11 -8.98
N GLY A 114 -0.99 19.17 -8.57
CA GLY A 114 0.18 19.67 -9.30
C GLY A 114 1.31 18.65 -9.41
N LEU A 115 1.58 17.89 -8.34
CA LEU A 115 2.56 16.80 -8.36
C LEU A 115 2.10 15.67 -9.29
N ARG A 116 0.82 15.29 -9.22
CA ARG A 116 0.23 14.24 -10.06
C ARG A 116 0.33 14.61 -11.54
N ALA A 117 -0.11 15.80 -11.91
CA ALA A 117 -0.07 16.30 -13.27
C ALA A 117 1.37 16.40 -13.80
N ALA A 118 2.30 16.91 -13.00
CA ALA A 118 3.69 17.04 -13.41
C ALA A 118 4.36 15.67 -13.62
N ALA A 119 4.07 14.69 -12.76
CA ALA A 119 4.55 13.32 -12.92
C ALA A 119 3.92 12.62 -14.13
N ALA A 120 2.60 12.76 -14.32
CA ALA A 120 1.87 12.26 -15.48
C ALA A 120 2.49 12.74 -16.79
N GLY A 121 2.76 14.04 -16.89
CA GLY A 121 3.43 14.65 -18.04
C GLY A 121 4.85 14.13 -18.27
N ALA A 122 5.63 13.92 -17.19
CA ALA A 122 6.99 13.38 -17.31
C ALA A 122 7.01 11.91 -17.78
N LEU A 123 6.01 11.12 -17.37
CA LEU A 123 5.93 9.70 -17.69
C LEU A 123 5.17 9.40 -18.98
N GLY A 124 4.45 10.39 -19.53
CA GLY A 124 3.55 10.19 -20.67
C GLY A 124 2.35 9.31 -20.31
N LEU A 125 1.87 9.42 -19.06
CA LEU A 125 0.76 8.64 -18.53
C LEU A 125 -0.41 9.56 -18.16
N PRO A 126 -1.63 9.04 -18.09
CA PRO A 126 -2.73 9.79 -17.53
C PRO A 126 -2.62 9.88 -16.01
N GLU A 127 -3.18 10.93 -15.41
CA GLU A 127 -3.02 11.25 -13.98
C GLU A 127 -3.52 10.14 -13.05
N GLU A 128 -4.60 9.45 -13.42
CA GLU A 128 -5.17 8.34 -12.64
C GLU A 128 -4.23 7.12 -12.52
N ARG A 129 -3.16 7.07 -13.33
CA ARG A 129 -2.13 6.02 -13.26
C ARG A 129 -0.90 6.44 -12.45
N ILE A 130 -0.97 7.59 -11.78
CA ILE A 130 0.10 8.08 -10.91
C ILE A 130 -0.25 7.82 -9.44
N GLU A 131 0.57 7.01 -8.81
CA GLU A 131 0.55 6.75 -7.38
C GLU A 131 1.40 7.80 -6.66
N LEU A 132 0.87 8.38 -5.58
CA LEU A 132 1.56 9.38 -4.76
C LEU A 132 1.58 8.97 -3.30
N ARG A 133 2.69 9.26 -2.62
CA ARG A 133 2.78 9.27 -1.15
C ARG A 133 3.64 10.45 -0.74
N VAL A 134 3.06 11.38 0.00
CA VAL A 134 3.73 12.65 0.29
C VAL A 134 3.50 13.02 1.73
N HIS A 135 4.56 13.42 2.42
CA HIS A 135 4.47 13.98 3.76
C HIS A 135 4.30 15.50 3.75
N SER A 136 5.11 16.20 2.95
CA SER A 136 5.09 17.67 2.85
C SER A 136 5.11 18.12 1.39
N PHE A 137 4.31 19.15 1.09
CA PHE A 137 4.13 19.70 -0.24
C PHE A 137 4.82 21.06 -0.45
N ASP A 138 5.11 21.80 0.63
CA ASP A 138 5.77 23.11 0.58
C ASP A 138 6.75 23.30 1.76
N PRO A 139 8.06 23.09 1.55
CA PRO A 139 8.66 22.52 0.35
C PRO A 139 8.29 21.04 0.18
N LEU A 140 8.38 20.53 -1.05
CA LEU A 140 8.13 19.12 -1.33
C LEU A 140 9.19 18.25 -0.66
N ARG A 141 8.81 17.44 0.32
CA ARG A 141 9.70 16.56 1.10
C ARG A 141 9.02 15.24 1.42
N ASP A 142 9.84 14.21 1.54
CA ASP A 142 9.43 12.83 1.83
C ASP A 142 8.27 12.41 0.93
N ALA A 143 8.50 12.63 -0.37
CA ALA A 143 7.56 12.35 -1.44
C ALA A 143 8.01 11.15 -2.25
N LEU A 144 7.09 10.26 -2.59
CA LEU A 144 7.24 9.15 -3.51
C LEU A 144 6.17 9.26 -4.58
N VAL A 145 6.58 9.01 -5.82
CA VAL A 145 5.75 9.06 -7.01
C VAL A 145 6.03 7.80 -7.81
N GLY A 146 4.99 7.09 -8.24
CA GLY A 146 5.14 5.89 -9.07
C GLY A 146 4.14 5.90 -10.22
N GLY A 147 4.58 5.44 -11.38
CA GLY A 147 3.70 5.25 -12.55
C GLY A 147 4.35 4.33 -13.57
N GLY A 148 3.54 3.62 -14.34
CA GLY A 148 4.08 2.66 -15.31
C GLY A 148 3.04 1.88 -16.09
N GLU A 149 3.51 0.98 -16.95
CA GLU A 149 2.69 0.14 -17.84
C GLU A 149 3.22 -1.30 -17.88
N GLY A 150 2.31 -2.28 -17.97
CA GLY A 150 2.69 -3.69 -17.86
C GLY A 150 3.50 -3.93 -16.58
N LYS A 151 4.63 -4.63 -16.69
CA LYS A 151 5.52 -4.93 -15.56
C LYS A 151 6.45 -3.77 -15.18
N VAL A 152 6.56 -2.73 -16.00
CA VAL A 152 7.57 -1.67 -15.85
C VAL A 152 6.98 -0.48 -15.10
N CYS A 153 7.65 -0.06 -14.04
CA CYS A 153 7.36 1.15 -13.27
C CYS A 153 8.54 2.09 -13.31
N VAL A 154 8.22 3.39 -13.26
CA VAL A 154 9.17 4.45 -12.98
C VAL A 154 8.77 5.04 -11.64
N ASN A 155 9.68 4.92 -10.67
CA ASN A 155 9.50 5.47 -9.35
C ASN A 155 10.43 6.65 -9.16
N GLY A 156 9.92 7.74 -8.62
CA GLY A 156 10.69 8.90 -8.23
C GLY A 156 10.41 9.27 -6.78
N GLY A 157 11.35 9.98 -6.17
CA GLY A 157 11.15 10.49 -4.84
C GLY A 157 11.92 11.78 -4.56
N VAL A 158 11.46 12.48 -3.53
CA VAL A 158 12.17 13.61 -2.93
C VAL A 158 12.42 13.28 -1.47
N GLY A 159 13.69 13.16 -1.09
CA GLY A 159 14.09 12.89 0.29
C GLY A 159 13.88 14.10 1.21
N SER A 160 14.08 13.89 2.50
CA SER A 160 13.95 14.91 3.56
C SER A 160 14.86 16.13 3.38
N THR A 161 15.99 15.98 2.69
CA THR A 161 16.91 17.09 2.35
C THR A 161 16.58 17.79 1.03
N GLY A 162 15.55 17.32 0.31
CA GLY A 162 15.19 17.85 -1.01
C GLY A 162 15.96 17.24 -2.17
N THR A 163 16.76 16.20 -1.93
CA THR A 163 17.38 15.42 -3.01
C THR A 163 16.31 14.65 -3.78
N ALA A 164 16.28 14.81 -5.10
CA ALA A 164 15.34 14.14 -5.97
C ALA A 164 16.02 13.11 -6.86
N SER A 165 15.42 11.93 -7.00
CA SER A 165 15.88 10.86 -7.87
C SER A 165 14.70 10.11 -8.48
N ALA A 166 14.97 9.35 -9.54
CA ALA A 166 14.02 8.39 -10.08
C ALA A 166 14.77 7.17 -10.64
N GLU A 167 14.08 6.04 -10.68
CA GLU A 167 14.60 4.75 -11.11
C GLU A 167 13.52 3.95 -11.84
N VAL A 168 13.97 3.03 -12.70
CA VAL A 168 13.10 2.06 -13.37
C VAL A 168 13.14 0.75 -12.60
N ILE A 169 11.97 0.32 -12.14
CA ILE A 169 11.80 -0.95 -11.41
C ILE A 169 10.63 -1.74 -11.98
N GLY A 170 10.49 -2.99 -11.55
CA GLY A 170 9.26 -3.73 -11.81
C GLY A 170 8.11 -3.33 -10.89
N ARG A 171 6.88 -3.61 -11.31
CA ARG A 171 5.72 -3.61 -10.41
C ARG A 171 5.94 -4.57 -9.25
N THR A 172 5.35 -4.27 -8.10
CA THR A 172 5.24 -5.24 -7.00
C THR A 172 4.36 -6.42 -7.43
N LYS A 173 4.42 -7.54 -6.70
CA LYS A 173 3.51 -8.68 -6.96
C LYS A 173 2.04 -8.34 -6.68
N ASP A 174 1.78 -7.25 -5.94
CA ASP A 174 0.45 -6.66 -5.75
C ASP A 174 0.01 -5.76 -6.92
N GLY A 175 0.84 -5.61 -7.96
CA GLY A 175 0.54 -4.83 -9.16
C GLY A 175 0.72 -3.32 -9.01
N THR A 176 1.28 -2.83 -7.90
CA THR A 176 1.53 -1.40 -7.66
C THR A 176 2.93 -0.98 -8.10
N CYS A 177 3.10 0.32 -8.39
CA CYS A 177 4.44 0.87 -8.59
C CYS A 177 5.11 1.26 -7.27
N LEU A 178 4.37 1.74 -6.28
CA LEU A 178 4.91 2.03 -4.95
C LEU A 178 4.70 0.84 -3.98
N PRO A 179 5.69 0.46 -3.16
CA PRO A 179 5.59 -0.69 -2.25
C PRO A 179 4.51 -0.45 -1.19
N GLY A 180 3.51 -1.31 -0.97
CA GLY A 180 2.40 -1.06 -0.03
C GLY A 180 2.81 -0.57 1.38
N LEU A 181 1.98 0.26 2.03
CA LEU A 181 2.27 0.85 3.36
C LEU A 181 2.51 -0.21 4.45
N GLY A 182 1.96 -1.41 4.28
CA GLY A 182 2.00 -2.47 5.30
C GLY A 182 0.94 -2.24 6.36
N GLY A 183 0.21 -3.29 6.70
CA GLY A 183 -0.72 -3.27 7.82
C GLY A 183 0.02 -3.55 9.12
N HIS A 184 -0.18 -2.70 10.12
CA HIS A 184 0.02 -3.02 11.53
C HIS A 184 -1.34 -3.28 12.17
#